data_AF-A0A3L7N1M7-F1
#
_entry.id   AF-A0A3L7N1M7-F1
#
_cell.length_a   1.000
_cell.length_b   1.000
_cell.length_c   1.000
_cell.angle_alpha   90.00
_cell.angle_beta   90.00
_cell.angle_gamma   90.00
#
_symmetry.space_group_name_H-M   'P 1'
#
loop_
_entity.id
_entity.type
_entity.pdbx_description
1 polymer ?
#
loop_
_entity_poly.entity_id
_entity_poly.type
_entity_poly.pdbx_seq_one_letter_code
_entity_poly.pdbx_strand_id
1 'polypeptide(L)'
;MALWTEQDQQKFNEIVTQLRNWTSQPCLTCKSPLLAEDVLYSNALGLKTSPKCLPCLAKGLEQNQTELKNTLLQHIRRRPCLCKAFEISTGAQALPAELDCNFTPTENQPLSLTNSPLVPDLIWDAGDLGCGDLVLLLRGKLRAMLPGKLLKVTALDPGAPEDIPAWCKMTGNRLVSQQHPLYFIRNKE
;
A
#
# COMPACT_ATOMS: atom_id res chain seq x y z
N MET A 1 -15.04 3.90 -16.61
CA MET A 1 -15.78 3.44 -15.41
C MET A 1 -15.10 2.16 -14.92
N ALA A 2 -14.29 2.23 -13.86
CA ALA A 2 -13.80 1.00 -13.24
C ALA A 2 -15.00 0.25 -12.67
N LEU A 3 -15.24 -0.98 -13.14
CA LEU A 3 -16.35 -1.81 -12.69
C LEU A 3 -16.10 -2.16 -11.23
N TRP A 4 -16.94 -1.63 -10.34
CA TRP A 4 -16.93 -2.01 -8.92
C TRP A 4 -17.24 -3.51 -8.81
N THR A 5 -16.28 -4.27 -8.30
CA THR A 5 -16.40 -5.72 -8.19
C THR A 5 -16.91 -6.16 -6.82
N GLU A 6 -17.33 -7.42 -6.70
CA GLU A 6 -17.67 -8.02 -5.40
C GLU A 6 -16.47 -8.02 -4.45
N GLN A 7 -15.25 -8.20 -5.00
CA GLN A 7 -14.00 -8.11 -4.23
C GLN A 7 -13.74 -6.69 -3.71
N ASP A 8 -14.07 -5.65 -4.49
CA ASP A 8 -13.99 -4.25 -4.03
C ASP A 8 -14.99 -3.99 -2.88
N GLN A 9 -16.19 -4.56 -2.97
CA GLN A 9 -17.21 -4.45 -1.93
C GLN A 9 -16.76 -5.10 -0.62
N GLN A 10 -16.17 -6.29 -0.68
CA GLN A 10 -15.66 -6.97 0.51
C GLN A 10 -14.53 -6.17 1.17
N LYS A 11 -13.53 -5.73 0.39
CA LYS A 11 -12.42 -4.92 0.89
C LYS A 11 -12.91 -3.61 1.49
N PHE A 12 -13.88 -2.94 0.86
CA PHE A 12 -14.49 -1.74 1.40
C PHE A 12 -15.15 -1.99 2.77
N ASN A 13 -15.92 -3.07 2.91
CA ASN A 13 -16.58 -3.41 4.18
C ASN A 13 -15.55 -3.69 5.30
N GLU A 14 -14.45 -4.35 4.98
CA GLU A 14 -13.34 -4.55 5.91
C GLU A 14 -12.73 -3.23 6.37
N ILE A 15 -12.41 -2.32 5.43
CA ILE A 15 -11.85 -1.01 5.73
C ILE A 15 -12.81 -0.20 6.62
N VAL A 16 -14.11 -0.18 6.31
CA VAL A 16 -15.13 0.51 7.12
C VAL A 16 -15.19 -0.06 8.54
N THR A 17 -15.07 -1.37 8.69
CA THR A 17 -15.01 -2.03 10.01
C THR A 17 -13.78 -1.58 10.78
N GLN A 18 -12.61 -1.49 10.13
CA GLN A 18 -11.39 -0.99 10.77
C GLN A 18 -11.53 0.48 11.17
N LEU A 19 -12.10 1.33 10.31
CA LEU A 19 -12.38 2.73 10.62
C LEU A 19 -13.23 2.86 11.89
N ARG A 20 -14.32 2.07 12.02
CA ARG A 20 -15.17 2.10 13.22
C ARG A 20 -14.44 1.61 14.48
N ASN A 21 -13.62 0.57 14.36
CA ASN A 21 -12.98 -0.05 15.52
C ASN A 21 -11.81 0.79 16.07
N TRP A 22 -11.10 1.50 15.21
CA TRP A 22 -9.84 2.16 15.58
C TRP A 22 -9.89 3.68 15.61
N THR A 23 -10.91 4.32 15.04
CA THR A 23 -11.07 5.77 15.19
C THR A 23 -11.22 6.12 16.66
N SER A 24 -10.51 7.17 17.10
CA SER A 24 -10.41 7.60 18.50
C SER A 24 -9.69 6.64 19.46
N GLN A 25 -9.23 5.47 18.98
CA GLN A 25 -8.36 4.58 19.78
C GLN A 25 -6.93 5.14 19.85
N PRO A 26 -6.14 4.80 20.88
CA PRO A 26 -4.78 5.30 21.02
C PRO A 26 -3.84 4.68 19.99
N CYS A 27 -3.04 5.53 19.33
CA CYS A 27 -1.94 5.11 18.47
C CYS A 27 -0.98 4.17 19.23
N LEU A 28 -0.62 3.04 18.62
CA LEU A 28 0.22 2.04 19.30
C LEU A 28 1.64 2.55 19.64
N THR A 29 2.09 3.65 19.04
CA THR A 29 3.41 4.25 19.33
C THR A 29 3.30 5.44 20.29
N CYS A 30 2.58 6.51 19.93
CA CYS A 30 2.57 7.76 20.70
C CYS A 30 1.37 7.91 21.64
N LYS A 31 0.42 6.96 21.62
CA LYS A 31 -0.82 6.96 22.42
C LYS A 31 -1.81 8.09 22.13
N SER A 32 -1.51 9.00 21.20
CA SER A 32 -2.45 10.01 20.72
C SER A 32 -3.68 9.35 20.06
N PRO A 33 -4.87 9.96 20.16
CA PRO A 33 -6.08 9.43 19.52
C PRO A 33 -5.92 9.40 17.99
N LEU A 34 -6.24 8.27 17.37
CA LEU A 34 -6.19 8.11 15.91
C LEU A 34 -7.36 8.82 15.25
N LEU A 35 -7.08 9.58 14.20
CA LEU A 35 -8.10 10.10 13.28
C LEU A 35 -8.54 8.98 12.33
N ALA A 36 -9.74 9.11 11.76
CA ALA A 36 -10.21 8.15 10.76
C ALA A 36 -9.26 8.08 9.55
N GLU A 37 -8.65 9.21 9.14
CA GLU A 37 -7.63 9.22 8.08
C GLU A 37 -6.37 8.43 8.47
N ASP A 38 -5.93 8.45 9.73
CA ASP A 38 -4.77 7.69 10.21
C ASP A 38 -4.99 6.18 10.10
N VAL A 39 -6.21 5.74 10.41
CA VAL A 39 -6.61 4.33 10.30
C VAL A 39 -6.66 3.90 8.84
N LEU A 40 -7.10 4.78 7.93
CA LEU A 40 -7.08 4.50 6.50
C LEU A 40 -5.66 4.44 5.94
N TYR A 41 -4.78 5.37 6.30
CA TYR A 41 -3.37 5.33 5.91
C TYR A 41 -2.68 4.07 6.41
N SER A 42 -2.99 3.66 7.65
CA SER A 42 -2.53 2.39 8.20
C SER A 42 -3.03 1.20 7.37
N ASN A 43 -4.31 1.18 6.99
CA ASN A 43 -4.86 0.13 6.11
C ASN A 43 -4.16 0.09 4.74
N ALA A 44 -3.92 1.24 4.11
CA ALA A 44 -3.20 1.35 2.85
C ALA A 44 -1.75 0.80 2.94
N LEU A 45 -1.14 0.86 4.13
CA LEU A 45 0.18 0.28 4.42
C LEU A 45 0.14 -1.19 4.89
N GLY A 46 -1.04 -1.82 4.91
CA GLY A 46 -1.25 -3.18 5.43
C GLY A 46 -1.20 -3.29 6.96
N LEU A 47 -1.21 -2.18 7.70
CA LEU A 47 -1.21 -2.13 9.17
C LEU A 47 -2.62 -2.30 9.77
N LYS A 48 -3.36 -3.33 9.33
CA LYS A 48 -4.77 -3.56 9.71
C LYS A 48 -4.97 -3.74 11.23
N THR A 49 -4.05 -4.44 11.90
CA THR A 49 -4.15 -4.80 13.34
C THR A 49 -3.33 -3.91 14.26
N SER A 50 -2.57 -2.98 13.70
CA SER A 50 -1.65 -2.13 14.47
C SER A 50 -1.58 -0.72 13.88
N PRO A 51 -2.73 -0.01 13.78
CA PRO A 51 -2.77 1.29 13.18
C PRO A 51 -1.94 2.30 13.98
N LYS A 52 -1.32 3.23 13.26
CA LYS A 52 -0.49 4.28 13.82
C LYS A 52 -0.91 5.60 13.19
N CYS A 53 -0.73 6.68 13.94
CA CYS A 53 -0.95 8.02 13.40
C CYS A 53 0.09 8.31 12.31
N LEU A 54 -0.27 9.17 11.36
CA LEU A 54 0.59 9.58 10.25
C LEU A 54 1.99 10.04 10.70
N PRO A 55 2.18 10.82 11.78
CA PRO A 55 3.51 11.17 12.28
C PRO A 55 4.34 9.93 12.71
N CYS A 56 3.70 8.96 13.36
CA CYS A 56 4.37 7.72 13.77
C CYS A 56 4.66 6.79 12.59
N LEU A 57 3.81 6.80 11.56
CA LEU A 57 4.06 6.11 10.30
C LEU A 57 5.27 6.72 9.59
N ALA A 58 5.28 8.05 9.42
CA ALA A 58 6.38 8.78 8.81
C ALA A 58 7.70 8.53 9.52
N LYS A 59 7.72 8.65 10.85
CA LYS A 59 8.89 8.35 11.67
C LYS A 59 9.35 6.90 11.54
N GLY A 60 8.43 5.94 11.55
CA GLY A 60 8.76 4.52 11.43
C GLY A 60 9.22 4.09 10.03
N LEU A 61 8.89 4.88 9.00
CA LEU A 61 9.33 4.67 7.62
C LEU A 61 10.52 5.56 7.23
N GLU A 62 11.01 6.41 8.16
CA GLU A 62 12.07 7.38 7.92
C GLU A 62 11.76 8.33 6.73
N GLN A 63 10.49 8.70 6.59
CA GLN A 63 10.03 9.60 5.53
C GLN A 63 9.52 10.93 6.08
N ASN A 64 9.54 11.94 5.23
CA ASN A 64 8.86 13.20 5.52
C ASN A 64 7.34 12.96 5.61
N GLN A 65 6.70 13.50 6.64
CA GLN A 65 5.27 13.31 6.89
C GLN A 65 4.39 13.77 5.72
N THR A 66 4.72 14.91 5.10
CA THR A 66 3.96 15.50 4.00
C THR A 66 4.12 14.67 2.72
N GLU A 67 5.34 14.21 2.44
CA GLU A 67 5.65 13.39 1.27
C GLU A 67 4.98 12.00 1.37
N LEU A 68 5.03 11.39 2.56
CA LEU A 68 4.33 10.15 2.85
C LEU A 68 2.81 10.33 2.68
N LYS A 69 2.23 11.41 3.21
CA LYS A 69 0.80 11.72 3.05
C LYS A 69 0.41 11.83 1.59
N ASN A 70 1.17 12.58 0.78
CA ASN A 70 0.88 12.74 -0.65
C ASN A 70 0.94 11.41 -1.40
N THR A 71 1.95 10.58 -1.10
CA THR A 71 2.09 9.24 -1.70
C THR A 71 0.94 8.33 -1.32
N LEU A 72 0.53 8.33 -0.04
CA LEU A 72 -0.64 7.58 0.45
C LEU A 72 -1.93 8.02 -0.24
N LEU A 73 -2.16 9.32 -0.36
CA LEU A 73 -3.34 9.86 -1.04
C LEU A 73 -3.37 9.46 -2.51
N GLN A 74 -2.23 9.52 -3.21
CA GLN A 74 -2.15 9.06 -4.60
C GLN A 74 -2.49 7.57 -4.73
N HIS A 75 -2.01 6.74 -3.81
CA HIS A 75 -2.32 5.31 -3.77
C HIS A 75 -3.81 5.05 -3.49
N ILE A 76 -4.38 5.72 -2.49
CA ILE A 76 -5.80 5.63 -2.11
C ILE A 76 -6.71 5.99 -3.30
N ARG A 77 -6.39 7.05 -4.04
CA ARG A 77 -7.18 7.49 -5.21
C ARG A 77 -7.24 6.44 -6.32
N ARG A 78 -6.20 5.64 -6.50
CA ARG A 78 -6.13 4.60 -7.53
C ARG A 78 -6.90 3.32 -7.16
N ARG A 79 -7.38 3.22 -5.92
CA ARG A 79 -8.01 2.02 -5.36
C ARG A 79 -9.47 2.32 -5.03
N PRO A 80 -10.44 1.80 -5.81
CA PRO A 80 -11.86 2.14 -5.63
C PRO A 80 -12.38 1.96 -4.20
N CYS A 81 -12.02 0.85 -3.54
CA CYS A 81 -12.44 0.57 -2.16
C CYS A 81 -11.81 1.51 -1.12
N LEU A 82 -10.51 1.86 -1.26
CA LEU A 82 -9.84 2.82 -0.38
C LEU A 82 -10.33 4.24 -0.63
N CYS A 83 -10.55 4.63 -1.89
CA CYS A 83 -11.05 5.95 -2.26
C CYS A 83 -12.44 6.18 -1.66
N LYS A 84 -13.35 5.21 -1.80
CA LYS A 84 -14.69 5.30 -1.20
C LYS A 84 -14.63 5.33 0.34
N ALA A 85 -13.68 4.61 0.95
CA ALA A 85 -13.47 4.68 2.40
C ALA A 85 -12.88 6.03 2.85
N PHE A 86 -12.08 6.69 2.02
CA PHE A 86 -11.54 8.02 2.28
C PHE A 86 -12.64 9.07 2.43
N GLU A 87 -13.65 9.05 1.55
CA GLU A 87 -14.81 9.96 1.61
C GLU A 87 -15.56 9.89 2.95
N ILE A 88 -15.62 8.68 3.54
CA ILE A 88 -16.24 8.45 4.85
C ILE A 88 -15.34 8.98 5.97
N SER A 89 -14.03 8.83 5.82
CA SER A 89 -13.04 9.19 6.85
C SER A 89 -12.86 10.71 7.03
N THR A 90 -13.11 11.51 5.99
CA THR A 90 -12.96 12.98 6.04
C THR A 90 -14.24 13.72 6.43
N GLY A 91 -15.33 13.00 6.72
CA GLY A 91 -16.56 13.55 7.30
C GLY A 91 -17.16 14.69 6.48
N ALA A 92 -17.71 14.40 5.29
CA ALA A 92 -18.56 15.32 4.50
C ALA A 92 -18.05 16.77 4.29
N GLN A 93 -16.77 17.07 4.52
CA GLN A 93 -16.12 18.26 4.01
C GLN A 93 -15.58 17.92 2.63
N ALA A 94 -16.12 18.63 1.64
CA ALA A 94 -15.85 18.45 0.23
C ALA A 94 -14.36 18.21 -0.03
N LEU A 95 -14.08 17.17 -0.84
CA LEU A 95 -12.77 16.98 -1.44
C LEU A 95 -12.28 18.32 -2.01
N PRO A 96 -10.98 18.65 -1.90
CA PRO A 96 -10.43 19.71 -2.75
C PRO A 96 -10.91 19.46 -4.18
N ALA A 97 -11.49 20.47 -4.82
CA ALA A 97 -12.28 20.38 -6.06
C ALA A 97 -11.54 19.77 -7.29
N GLU A 98 -10.28 19.38 -7.15
CA GLU A 98 -9.41 18.87 -8.20
C GLU A 98 -8.92 17.46 -7.83
N LEU A 99 -9.87 16.55 -7.74
CA LEU A 99 -9.64 15.18 -7.30
C LEU A 99 -10.57 14.25 -8.07
N ASP A 100 -10.48 14.34 -9.39
CA ASP A 100 -11.19 13.48 -10.32
C ASP A 100 -10.78 12.03 -10.09
N CYS A 101 -11.73 11.24 -9.60
CA CYS A 101 -11.67 9.77 -9.51
C CYS A 101 -11.69 9.11 -10.91
N ASN A 102 -11.67 9.92 -11.98
CA ASN A 102 -11.60 9.51 -13.38
C ASN A 102 -10.17 9.56 -13.93
N PHE A 103 -9.17 9.15 -13.15
CA PHE A 103 -7.81 9.07 -13.66
C PHE A 103 -7.64 7.84 -14.56
N THR A 104 -7.77 8.05 -15.87
CA THR A 104 -7.17 7.15 -16.87
C THR A 104 -5.65 7.21 -16.72
N PRO A 105 -4.95 6.07 -16.55
CA PRO A 105 -3.50 6.06 -16.52
C PRO A 105 -2.96 6.59 -17.85
N THR A 106 -2.17 7.66 -17.81
CA THR A 106 -1.30 8.01 -18.94
C THR A 106 -0.20 6.96 -19.04
N GLU A 107 -0.41 6.05 -19.99
CA GLU A 107 0.53 5.31 -20.82
C GLU A 107 2.04 5.52 -20.53
N ASN A 108 2.67 4.42 -20.09
CA ASN A 108 4.02 3.94 -20.39
C ASN A 108 5.22 4.89 -20.37
N GLN A 109 6.12 4.65 -19.40
CA GLN A 109 7.57 4.70 -19.69
C GLN A 109 8.25 3.40 -19.22
N PRO A 110 8.85 2.61 -20.12
CA PRO A 110 9.64 1.46 -19.73
C PRO A 110 10.99 1.92 -19.18
N LEU A 111 11.26 1.62 -17.91
CA LEU A 111 12.62 1.73 -17.37
C LEU A 111 13.42 0.51 -17.84
N SER A 112 14.42 0.83 -18.66
CA SER A 112 15.27 -0.07 -19.42
C SER A 112 15.99 -1.13 -18.56
N LEU A 113 15.97 -2.36 -19.07
CA LEU A 113 16.54 -3.58 -18.53
C LEU A 113 18.08 -3.56 -18.55
N THR A 114 18.72 -3.82 -17.42
CA THR A 114 20.05 -4.44 -17.39
C THR A 114 19.90 -5.90 -16.99
N ASN A 115 20.08 -6.78 -17.98
CA ASN A 115 19.95 -8.22 -17.90
C ASN A 115 21.20 -8.83 -17.22
N SER A 116 21.24 -8.78 -15.88
CA SER A 116 22.02 -9.74 -15.08
C SER A 116 21.06 -10.79 -14.55
N PRO A 117 21.42 -12.09 -14.48
CA PRO A 117 20.58 -13.09 -13.86
C PRO A 117 20.37 -12.70 -12.39
N LEU A 118 19.16 -12.23 -12.10
CA LEU A 118 18.71 -11.91 -10.75
C LEU A 118 18.54 -13.23 -10.01
N VAL A 119 19.56 -13.67 -9.28
CA VAL A 119 19.46 -14.84 -8.40
C VAL A 119 18.72 -14.39 -7.15
N PRO A 120 17.49 -14.88 -6.90
CA PRO A 120 16.76 -14.53 -5.69
C PRO A 120 17.34 -15.26 -4.48
N ASP A 121 17.53 -14.54 -3.37
CA ASP A 121 17.87 -15.13 -2.08
C ASP A 121 16.66 -15.83 -1.44
N LEU A 122 15.44 -15.38 -1.79
CA LEU A 122 14.19 -15.99 -1.35
C LEU A 122 13.17 -15.98 -2.49
N ILE A 123 12.40 -17.06 -2.61
CA ILE A 123 11.29 -17.19 -3.56
C ILE A 123 10.00 -17.37 -2.76
N TRP A 124 8.97 -16.61 -3.12
CA TRP A 124 7.66 -16.71 -2.51
C TRP A 124 6.56 -16.67 -3.56
N ASP A 125 5.65 -17.65 -3.50
CA ASP A 125 4.40 -17.63 -4.25
C ASP A 125 3.28 -17.06 -3.37
N ALA A 126 2.77 -15.91 -3.79
CA ALA A 126 1.68 -15.21 -3.14
C ALA A 126 0.31 -15.51 -3.75
N GLY A 127 0.24 -16.30 -4.83
CA GLY A 127 -1.03 -16.67 -5.46
C GLY A 127 -1.91 -15.46 -5.78
N ASP A 128 -3.21 -15.59 -5.56
CA ASP A 128 -4.26 -14.58 -5.76
C ASP A 128 -4.50 -13.69 -4.53
N LEU A 129 -3.54 -13.63 -3.59
CA LEU A 129 -3.65 -12.82 -2.39
C LEU A 129 -3.95 -11.35 -2.74
N GLY A 130 -5.07 -10.85 -2.23
CA GLY A 130 -5.47 -9.47 -2.46
C GLY A 130 -4.48 -8.46 -1.88
N CYS A 131 -4.40 -7.30 -2.53
CA CYS A 131 -3.66 -6.08 -2.14
C CYS A 131 -3.19 -6.00 -0.67
N GLY A 132 -4.14 -6.01 0.28
CA GLY A 132 -3.83 -5.82 1.70
C GLY A 132 -3.04 -6.98 2.33
N ASP A 133 -3.36 -8.22 1.98
CA ASP A 133 -2.71 -9.41 2.55
C ASP A 133 -1.40 -9.71 1.84
N LEU A 134 -1.33 -9.44 0.52
CA LEU A 134 -0.11 -9.47 -0.27
C LEU A 134 0.96 -8.57 0.36
N VAL A 135 0.62 -7.30 0.59
CA VAL A 135 1.55 -6.31 1.14
C VAL A 135 1.95 -6.63 2.59
N LEU A 136 1.01 -7.12 3.40
CA LEU A 136 1.28 -7.48 4.80
C LEU A 136 2.28 -8.65 4.89
N LEU A 137 2.06 -9.71 4.11
CA LEU A 137 2.95 -10.88 4.09
C LEU A 137 4.30 -10.54 3.44
N LEU A 138 4.29 -9.74 2.37
CA LEU A 138 5.50 -9.22 1.73
C LEU A 138 6.39 -8.48 2.74
N ARG A 139 5.80 -7.58 3.54
CA ARG A 139 6.50 -6.88 4.62
C ARG A 139 7.07 -7.83 5.67
N GLY A 140 6.33 -8.87 6.03
CA GLY A 140 6.78 -9.90 6.97
C GLY A 140 8.01 -10.63 6.45
N LYS A 141 7.98 -11.05 5.19
CA LYS A 141 9.10 -11.74 4.52
C LYS A 141 10.35 -10.84 4.44
N LEU A 142 10.19 -9.59 3.98
CA LEU A 142 11.32 -8.67 3.86
C LEU A 142 11.93 -8.29 5.21
N ARG A 143 11.13 -8.16 6.28
CA ARG A 143 11.67 -7.95 7.65
C ARG A 143 12.47 -9.16 8.18
N ALA A 144 12.18 -10.36 7.70
CA ALA A 144 12.94 -11.56 8.07
C ALA A 144 14.21 -11.75 7.22
N MET A 145 14.37 -10.98 6.14
CA MET A 145 15.54 -11.02 5.27
C MET A 145 16.59 -10.01 5.73
N LEU A 146 17.87 -10.34 5.48
CA LEU A 146 18.94 -9.37 5.66
C LEU A 146 18.75 -8.16 4.71
N PRO A 147 19.21 -6.97 5.09
CA PRO A 147 19.23 -5.82 4.20
C PRO A 147 19.97 -6.12 2.89
N GLY A 148 19.51 -5.55 1.77
CA GLY A 148 20.08 -5.77 0.44
C GLY A 148 19.74 -7.11 -0.24
N LYS A 149 19.09 -8.05 0.45
CA LYS A 149 18.68 -9.36 -0.11
C LYS A 149 17.54 -9.24 -1.11
N LEU A 150 17.52 -10.14 -2.09
CA LEU A 150 16.57 -10.13 -3.20
C LEU A 150 15.46 -11.19 -3.02
N LEU A 151 14.21 -10.73 -3.00
CA LEU A 151 13.01 -11.58 -2.97
C LEU A 151 12.38 -11.65 -4.36
N LYS A 152 12.12 -12.87 -4.85
CA LYS A 152 11.22 -13.12 -5.99
C LYS A 152 9.82 -13.41 -5.47
N VAL A 153 8.83 -12.66 -5.95
CA VAL A 153 7.41 -12.85 -5.64
C VAL A 153 6.65 -13.23 -6.91
N THR A 154 5.82 -14.25 -6.83
CA THR A 154 4.76 -14.52 -7.82
C THR A 154 3.42 -14.03 -7.24
N ALA A 155 2.79 -13.03 -7.84
CA ALA A 155 1.50 -12.50 -7.41
C ALA A 155 0.54 -12.45 -8.60
N LEU A 156 -0.59 -13.16 -8.48
CA LEU A 156 -1.65 -13.28 -9.47
C LEU A 156 -2.77 -12.24 -9.27
N ASP A 157 -2.78 -11.51 -8.14
CA ASP A 157 -3.75 -10.46 -7.89
C ASP A 157 -3.67 -9.37 -8.98
N PRO A 158 -4.80 -8.97 -9.59
CA PRO A 158 -4.81 -7.97 -10.66
C PRO A 158 -4.38 -6.58 -10.18
N GLY A 159 -4.39 -6.33 -8.87
CA GLY A 159 -3.86 -5.13 -8.26
C GLY A 159 -2.35 -5.14 -8.03
N ALA A 160 -1.69 -6.30 -8.03
CA ALA A 160 -0.26 -6.43 -7.77
C ALA A 160 0.64 -5.54 -8.66
N PRO A 161 0.35 -5.32 -9.96
CA PRO A 161 1.15 -4.43 -10.81
C PRO A 161 1.21 -2.98 -10.32
N GLU A 162 0.20 -2.51 -9.58
CA GLU A 162 0.15 -1.16 -9.01
C GLU A 162 0.55 -1.15 -7.52
N ASP A 163 0.18 -2.18 -6.76
CA ASP A 163 0.43 -2.24 -5.32
C ASP A 163 1.89 -2.44 -4.98
N ILE A 164 2.56 -3.38 -5.65
CA ILE A 164 3.94 -3.73 -5.35
C ILE A 164 4.87 -2.52 -5.57
N PRO A 165 4.81 -1.78 -6.70
CA PRO A 165 5.66 -0.62 -6.91
C PRO A 165 5.35 0.53 -5.95
N ALA A 166 4.07 0.81 -5.70
CA ALA A 166 3.66 1.84 -4.75
C ALA A 166 4.19 1.51 -3.35
N TRP A 167 4.00 0.27 -2.91
CA TRP A 167 4.48 -0.20 -1.62
C TRP A 167 6.00 -0.16 -1.50
N CYS A 168 6.74 -0.56 -2.54
CA CYS A 168 8.20 -0.46 -2.56
C CYS A 168 8.66 0.99 -2.36
N LYS A 169 8.07 1.94 -3.10
CA LYS A 169 8.36 3.38 -2.97
C LYS A 169 8.05 3.90 -1.56
N MET A 170 6.92 3.52 -0.99
CA MET A 170 6.48 3.96 0.34
C MET A 170 7.35 3.38 1.47
N THR A 171 7.87 2.17 1.30
CA THR A 171 8.63 1.48 2.36
C THR A 171 10.14 1.65 2.26
N GLY A 172 10.62 2.20 1.14
CA GLY A 172 12.04 2.34 0.81
C GLY A 172 12.65 1.07 0.22
N ASN A 173 11.88 0.01 0.00
CA ASN A 173 12.35 -1.18 -0.68
C ASN A 173 12.56 -0.90 -2.17
N ARG A 174 13.56 -1.53 -2.78
CA ARG A 174 13.87 -1.31 -4.19
C ARG A 174 13.21 -2.37 -5.05
N LEU A 175 12.25 -1.96 -5.89
CA LEU A 175 11.76 -2.80 -6.96
C LEU A 175 12.84 -2.93 -8.04
N VAL A 176 13.37 -4.13 -8.23
CA VAL A 176 14.46 -4.42 -9.18
C VAL A 176 13.91 -4.78 -10.55
N SER A 177 12.83 -5.55 -10.60
CA SER A 177 12.15 -5.92 -11.85
C SER A 177 10.68 -6.23 -11.59
N GLN A 178 9.85 -5.95 -12.59
CA GLN A 178 8.42 -6.20 -12.58
C GLN A 178 7.98 -6.72 -13.95
N GLN A 179 7.41 -7.92 -13.96
CA GLN A 179 6.76 -8.51 -15.12
C GLN A 179 5.66 -9.45 -14.62
N HIS A 180 4.45 -8.91 -14.42
CA HIS A 180 3.33 -9.64 -13.82
C HIS A 180 3.14 -11.02 -14.51
N PRO A 181 3.07 -12.12 -13.74
CA PRO A 181 2.90 -12.18 -12.28
C PRO A 181 4.19 -12.15 -11.43
N LEU A 182 5.36 -11.89 -12.01
CA LEU A 182 6.65 -11.96 -11.33
C LEU A 182 7.21 -10.59 -10.94
N TYR A 183 7.73 -10.50 -9.71
CA TYR A 183 8.32 -9.28 -9.15
C TYR A 183 9.61 -9.61 -8.40
N PHE A 184 10.62 -8.75 -8.53
CA PHE A 184 11.89 -8.86 -7.83
C PHE A 184 12.07 -7.63 -6.94
N ILE A 185 12.11 -7.83 -5.63
CA ILE A 185 12.15 -6.75 -4.64
C ILE A 185 13.40 -6.94 -3.80
N ARG A 186 14.25 -5.92 -3.77
CA ARG A 186 15.43 -5.86 -2.92
C ARG A 186 15.05 -5.18 -1.61
N ASN A 187 15.34 -5.85 -0.51
CA ASN A 187 15.17 -5.29 0.83
C ASN A 187 16.06 -4.06 0.97
N LYS A 188 15.53 -3.00 1.58
CA LYS A 188 16.30 -1.79 1.85
C LYS A 188 17.50 -2.09 2.75
N GLU A 189 18.56 -1.31 2.60
CA GLU A 189 19.80 -1.38 3.40
C GLU A 189 19.58 -0.89 4.84
#